data_AF-A0A357N0R1-F1
#
_entry.id   AF-A0A357N0R1-F1
#
_cell.length_a   1.000
_cell.length_b   1.000
_cell.length_c   1.000
_cell.angle_alpha   90.00
_cell.angle_beta   90.00
_cell.angle_gamma   90.00
#
_symmetry.space_group_name_H-M   'P 1'
#
loop_
_entity.id
_entity.type
_entity.pdbx_description
1 polymer ?
#
loop_
_entity_poly.entity_id
_entity_poly.type
_entity_poly.pdbx_seq_one_letter_code
_entity_poly.pdbx_strand_id
1 'polypeptide(L)'
;LADRALVAGRGAPWEEAGRLIARFHRAGLDHADLNAHNILFDGSGHGWLIDFDRGVIRIPATAWRERNLKRLLRSLVKLRGERSMEDVQKDYARLRRAYDMAWNRGT
;
A
#
# COMPACT_ATOMS: atom_id res chain seq x y z
N LEU A 1 0.52 -9.06 -0.11
CA LEU A 1 0.73 -8.22 1.09
C LEU A 1 -0.18 -8.71 2.19
N ALA A 2 -1.45 -9.00 1.92
CA ALA A 2 -2.41 -9.57 2.87
C ALA A 2 -1.84 -10.73 3.71
N ASP A 3 -1.33 -11.78 3.08
CA ASP A 3 -0.81 -12.96 3.80
C ASP A 3 0.39 -12.64 4.70
N ARG A 4 1.20 -11.66 4.30
CA ARG A 4 2.38 -11.22 5.06
C ARG A 4 2.02 -10.23 6.16
N ALA A 5 0.91 -9.50 6.02
CA ALA A 5 0.44 -8.51 6.98
C ALA A 5 -0.08 -9.15 8.27
N LEU A 6 -0.44 -10.43 8.24
CA LEU A 6 -0.87 -11.18 9.43
C LEU A 6 0.30 -11.56 10.36
N VAL A 7 1.52 -11.66 9.81
CA VAL A 7 2.71 -12.07 10.58
C VAL A 7 3.27 -10.86 11.31
N ALA A 8 3.16 -10.86 12.64
CA ALA A 8 3.74 -9.81 13.48
C ALA A 8 5.28 -9.84 13.40
N GLY A 9 5.88 -8.77 12.89
CA GLY A 9 7.33 -8.59 12.85
C GLY A 9 8.02 -9.02 11.54
N ARG A 10 8.78 -8.09 10.95
CA ARG A 10 9.79 -8.19 9.86
C ARG A 10 9.44 -8.93 8.55
N GLY A 11 8.31 -9.61 8.40
CA GLY A 11 8.02 -10.44 7.20
C GLY A 11 7.35 -9.71 6.03
N ALA A 12 6.60 -8.64 6.28
CA ALA A 12 5.90 -7.92 5.22
C ALA A 12 6.76 -6.80 4.62
N PRO A 13 6.83 -6.68 3.28
CA PRO A 13 7.62 -5.68 2.56
C PRO A 13 6.92 -4.32 2.56
N TRP A 14 6.77 -3.73 3.76
CA TRP A 14 6.00 -2.50 3.98
C TRP A 14 6.56 -1.31 3.23
N GLU A 15 7.88 -1.14 3.25
CA GLU A 15 8.52 -0.01 2.57
C GLU A 15 8.47 -0.16 1.06
N GLU A 16 8.71 -1.37 0.55
CA GLU A 16 8.58 -1.68 -0.87
C GLU A 16 7.15 -1.45 -1.35
N ALA A 17 6.15 -1.80 -0.54
CA ALA A 17 4.75 -1.53 -0.86
C ALA A 17 4.49 -0.02 -0.96
N GLY A 18 5.04 0.77 -0.03
CA GLY A 18 4.95 2.23 -0.08
C GLY A 18 5.58 2.80 -1.36
N ARG A 19 6.79 2.35 -1.71
CA ARG A 19 7.49 2.71 -2.94
C ARG A 19 6.71 2.30 -4.20
N LEU A 20 6.15 1.09 -4.22
CA LEU A 20 5.36 0.57 -5.32
C LEU A 20 4.11 1.41 -5.57
N ILE A 21 3.33 1.70 -4.51
CA ILE A 21 2.13 2.52 -4.61
C ILE A 21 2.47 3.93 -5.08
N ALA A 22 3.56 4.53 -4.58
CA ALA A 22 4.00 5.86 -5.00
C ALA A 22 4.31 5.91 -6.51
N ARG A 23 5.00 4.88 -7.05
CA ARG A 23 5.26 4.76 -8.49
C ARG A 23 3.99 4.73 -9.32
N PHE A 24 3.00 3.93 -8.94
CA PHE A 24 1.70 3.89 -9.63
C PHE A 24 0.94 5.22 -9.52
N HIS A 25 0.91 5.81 -8.33
CA HIS A 25 0.26 7.11 -8.15
C HIS A 25 0.94 8.23 -8.96
N ARG A 26 2.26 8.17 -9.17
CA ARG A 26 3.00 9.10 -10.04
C ARG A 26 2.64 8.94 -11.51
N ALA A 27 2.46 7.69 -11.95
CA ALA A 27 1.93 7.38 -13.28
C ALA A 27 0.45 7.76 -13.44
N GLY A 28 -0.17 8.34 -12.41
CA GLY A 28 -1.56 8.79 -12.44
C GLY A 28 -2.59 7.70 -12.16
N LEU A 29 -2.17 6.48 -11.76
CA LEU A 29 -3.10 5.39 -11.51
C LEU A 29 -3.87 5.62 -10.20
N ASP A 30 -5.16 5.93 -10.32
CA ASP A 30 -6.13 5.91 -9.24
C ASP A 30 -6.75 4.51 -9.14
N HIS A 31 -6.20 3.70 -8.24
CA HIS A 31 -6.67 2.35 -7.95
C HIS A 31 -7.83 2.40 -6.96
N ALA A 32 -9.06 2.58 -7.45
CA ALA A 32 -10.25 2.82 -6.63
C ALA A 32 -10.53 1.73 -5.57
N ASP A 33 -9.98 0.52 -5.75
CA ASP A 33 -10.03 -0.58 -4.79
C ASP A 33 -8.68 -0.98 -4.19
N LEU A 34 -7.78 -0.02 -3.94
CA LEU A 34 -6.48 -0.32 -3.35
C LEU A 34 -6.65 -0.97 -1.96
N ASN A 35 -6.35 -2.26 -1.88
CA ASN A 35 -6.43 -3.08 -0.67
C ASN A 35 -5.21 -4.04 -0.59
N ALA A 36 -5.00 -4.67 0.57
CA ALA A 36 -3.81 -5.49 0.80
C ALA A 36 -3.75 -6.81 0.00
N HIS A 37 -4.87 -7.32 -0.51
CA HIS A 37 -4.88 -8.48 -1.41
C HIS A 37 -4.42 -8.11 -2.81
N ASN A 38 -4.68 -6.87 -3.23
CA ASN A 38 -4.31 -6.38 -4.56
C ASN A 38 -2.84 -5.94 -4.67
N ILE A 39 -2.06 -6.08 -3.59
CA ILE A 39 -0.62 -5.84 -3.58
C ILE A 39 0.07 -7.19 -3.38
N LEU A 40 0.71 -7.72 -4.42
CA LEU A 40 1.41 -9.01 -4.36
C LEU A 40 2.90 -8.81 -4.16
N PHE A 41 3.54 -9.79 -3.52
CA PHE A 41 4.99 -9.87 -3.45
C PHE A 41 5.45 -11.31 -3.57
N ASP A 42 6.54 -11.54 -4.29
CA ASP A 42 7.18 -12.86 -4.39
C ASP A 42 8.19 -13.09 -3.25
N GLY A 43 8.84 -14.25 -3.23
CA GLY A 43 9.85 -14.61 -2.24
C GLY A 43 11.18 -13.85 -2.37
N SER A 44 11.41 -13.19 -3.51
CA SER A 44 12.59 -12.35 -3.76
C SER A 44 12.37 -10.87 -3.45
N GLY A 45 11.14 -10.48 -3.06
CA GLY A 45 10.79 -9.12 -2.68
C GLY A 45 10.27 -8.26 -3.85
N HIS A 46 10.11 -8.81 -5.05
CA HIS A 46 9.46 -8.09 -6.14
C HIS A 46 7.97 -7.96 -5.85
N GLY A 47 7.42 -6.78 -6.16
CA GLY A 47 6.03 -6.43 -5.85
C GLY A 47 5.24 -5.99 -7.06
N TRP A 48 3.96 -6.34 -7.09
CA TRP A 48 3.00 -5.99 -8.14
C TRP A 48 1.72 -5.43 -7.53
N LEU A 49 1.08 -4.54 -8.29
CA LEU A 49 -0.30 -4.14 -8.07
C LEU A 49 -1.14 -4.88 -9.12
N ILE A 50 -2.29 -5.43 -8.71
CA ILE A 50 -3.19 -6.21 -9.56
C ILE A 50 -4.63 -5.70 -9.42
N ASP A 51 -5.54 -6.24 -10.23
CA ASP A 51 -6.98 -5.91 -10.19
C ASP A 51 -7.29 -4.44 -10.52
N PHE A 52 -7.04 -4.08 -11.78
CA PHE A 52 -7.24 -2.73 -12.31
C PHE A 52 -8.63 -2.50 -12.90
N ASP A 53 -9.60 -3.39 -12.67
CA ASP A 53 -10.92 -3.31 -13.31
C ASP A 53 -11.68 -2.01 -12.98
N ARG A 54 -11.36 -1.40 -11.82
CA ARG A 54 -11.85 -0.09 -11.39
C ARG A 54 -10.78 1.00 -11.37
N GLY A 55 -9.60 0.70 -11.91
CA GLY A 55 -8.48 1.62 -12.00
C GLY A 55 -8.71 2.65 -13.10
N VAL A 56 -8.36 3.90 -12.83
CA VAL A 56 -8.42 4.98 -13.84
C VAL A 56 -7.15 5.80 -13.82
N ILE A 57 -6.72 6.28 -14.99
CA ILE A 57 -5.60 7.23 -15.08
C ILE A 57 -6.15 8.64 -14.84
N ARG A 58 -5.56 9.35 -13.89
CA ARG A 58 -5.88 10.72 -13.50
C ARG A 58 -4.62 11.55 -13.44
N ILE A 59 -4.78 12.87 -13.62
CA ILE A 59 -3.75 13.81 -13.21
C ILE A 59 -3.51 13.60 -11.70
N PRO A 60 -2.24 13.40 -11.27
CA PRO A 60 -1.96 13.16 -9.87
C PRO A 60 -2.44 14.30 -8.98
N ALA A 61 -3.28 13.95 -8.00
CA ALA A 61 -3.85 14.90 -7.05
C ALA A 61 -3.91 14.26 -5.67
N THR A 62 -3.66 15.06 -4.63
CA THR A 62 -3.60 14.57 -3.24
C THR A 62 -4.89 13.88 -2.80
N ALA A 63 -6.05 14.43 -3.17
CA ALA A 63 -7.33 13.91 -2.70
C ALA A 63 -7.57 12.44 -3.05
N TRP A 64 -7.33 12.01 -4.29
CA TRP A 64 -7.59 10.62 -4.68
C TRP A 64 -6.51 9.66 -4.16
N ARG A 65 -5.25 10.11 -4.13
CA ARG A 65 -4.14 9.31 -3.58
C ARG A 65 -4.37 8.98 -2.10
N GLU A 66 -4.78 9.97 -1.31
CA GLU A 66 -5.10 9.79 0.11
C GLU A 66 -6.31 8.88 0.30
N ARG A 67 -7.31 8.91 -0.59
CA ARG A 67 -8.43 7.96 -0.55
C ARG A 67 -7.96 6.52 -0.76
N ASN A 68 -7.05 6.28 -1.70
CA ASN A 68 -6.50 4.95 -1.96
C ASN A 68 -5.71 4.44 -0.73
N LEU A 69 -4.83 5.27 -0.18
CA LEU A 69 -4.08 4.94 1.03
C LEU A 69 -5.00 4.67 2.24
N LYS A 70 -6.07 5.46 2.41
CA LYS A 70 -7.07 5.24 3.47
C LYS A 70 -7.85 3.93 3.27
N ARG A 71 -8.15 3.54 2.02
CA ARG A 71 -8.76 2.23 1.70
C ARG A 71 -7.81 1.09 2.09
N LEU A 72 -6.54 1.20 1.73
CA LEU A 72 -5.52 0.24 2.09
C LEU A 72 -5.43 0.06 3.61
N LEU A 73 -5.31 1.15 4.38
CA LEU A 73 -5.28 1.09 5.85
C LEU A 73 -6.51 0.37 6.42
N ARG A 74 -7.72 0.68 5.93
CA ARG A 74 -8.93 -0.02 6.38
C ARG A 74 -8.87 -1.52 6.08
N SER A 75 -8.34 -1.92 4.93
CA SER A 75 -8.17 -3.34 4.61
C SER A 75 -7.17 -4.04 5.53
N LEU A 76 -6.05 -3.38 5.86
CA LEU A 76 -5.06 -3.90 6.82
C LEU A 76 -5.65 -4.06 8.22
N VAL A 77 -6.45 -3.09 8.66
CA VAL A 77 -7.17 -3.18 9.94
C VAL A 77 -8.15 -4.36 9.98
N LYS A 78 -8.85 -4.63 8.86
CA LYS A 78 -9.73 -5.79 8.76
C LYS A 78 -8.95 -7.12 8.79
N LEU A 79 -7.76 -7.13 8.20
CA LEU A 79 -6.84 -8.27 8.17
C LEU A 79 -6.00 -8.43 9.42
N ARG A 80 -6.22 -7.64 10.49
CA ARG A 80 -5.34 -7.66 11.65
C ARG A 80 -5.36 -8.99 12.43
N GLY A 81 -6.42 -9.78 12.30
CA GLY A 81 -6.62 -10.97 13.12
C GLY A 81 -6.56 -10.62 14.61
N GLU A 82 -5.69 -11.30 15.35
CA GLU A 82 -5.44 -11.06 16.78
C GLU A 82 -4.49 -9.89 17.05
N ARG A 83 -3.83 -9.33 16.02
CA ARG A 83 -2.91 -8.20 16.18
C ARG A 83 -3.65 -6.97 16.70
N SER A 84 -2.96 -6.20 17.54
CA SER A 84 -3.50 -4.93 18.03
C SER A 84 -3.66 -3.92 16.89
N MET A 85 -4.56 -2.94 17.09
CA MET A 85 -4.64 -1.78 16.19
C MET A 85 -3.32 -1.02 16.12
N GLU A 86 -2.60 -0.92 17.24
CA GLU A 86 -1.34 -0.22 17.32
C GLU A 86 -0.26 -0.87 16.44
N ASP A 87 -0.20 -2.21 16.41
CA ASP A 87 0.76 -2.94 15.58
C ASP A 87 0.50 -2.71 14.09
N VAL A 88 -0.76 -2.74 13.67
CA VAL A 88 -1.15 -2.43 12.28
C VAL A 88 -0.80 -0.98 11.93
N GLN A 89 -1.02 -0.03 12.84
CA GLN A 89 -0.67 1.38 12.62
C GLN A 89 0.85 1.57 12.50
N LYS A 90 1.65 0.89 13.33
CA LYS A 90 3.13 0.94 13.24
C LYS A 90 3.63 0.42 11.90
N ASP A 91 3.07 -0.68 11.41
CA ASP A 91 3.39 -1.25 10.10
C ASP A 91 2.96 -0.34 8.95
N TYR A 92 1.72 0.14 8.99
CA TYR A 92 1.23 1.08 8.00
C TYR A 92 2.04 2.38 7.99
N ALA A 93 2.52 2.85 9.15
CA ALA A 93 3.39 4.02 9.22
C ALA A 93 4.73 3.80 8.51
N ARG A 94 5.28 2.58 8.47
CA ARG A 94 6.48 2.26 7.67
C ARG A 94 6.18 2.41 6.17
N LEU A 95 5.07 1.83 5.72
CA LEU A 95 4.60 1.96 4.34
C LEU A 95 4.37 3.43 3.97
N ARG A 96 3.67 4.17 4.83
CA ARG A 96 3.32 5.58 4.61
C ARG A 96 4.56 6.46 4.49
N ARG A 97 5.53 6.30 5.39
CA ARG A 97 6.81 7.03 5.30
C ARG A 97 7.54 6.74 3.99
N ALA A 98 7.64 5.47 3.60
CA ALA A 98 8.29 5.10 2.35
C ALA A 98 7.55 5.67 1.12
N TYR A 99 6.22 5.66 1.14
CA TYR A 99 5.38 6.30 0.13
C TYR A 99 5.64 7.81 0.05
N ASP A 100 5.63 8.55 1.16
CA ASP A 100 5.80 10.00 1.17
C ASP A 100 7.21 10.41 0.70
N MET A 101 8.27 9.71 1.15
CA MET A 101 9.62 9.92 0.64
C MET A 101 9.71 9.64 -0.86
N ALA A 102 9.14 8.51 -1.30
CA ALA A 102 9.05 8.14 -2.70
C ALA A 102 7.97 8.90 -3.44
N TRP A 103 7.30 9.91 -2.87
CA TRP A 103 6.45 10.83 -3.60
C TRP A 103 7.22 12.14 -3.82
N ASN A 104 7.86 12.63 -2.77
CA ASN A 104 8.59 13.89 -2.75
C ASN A 104 9.88 13.88 -3.60
N ARG A 105 10.52 12.72 -3.81
CA ARG A 105 11.77 12.63 -4.59
C ARG A 105 11.63 12.85 -6.11
N GLY A 106 10.43 13.04 -6.64
CA GLY A 106 10.17 13.28 -8.08
C GLY A 106 10.56 12.17 -9.08
N THR A 107 11.07 11.01 -8.64
CA THR A 107 11.61 9.96 -9.54
C THR A 107 10.61 8.99 -10.14
#